data_AF-A0A924NSA0-F1
#
_entry.id   AF-A0A924NSA0-F1
#
_cell.length_a   1.000
_cell.length_b   1.000
_cell.length_c   1.000
_cell.angle_alpha   90.00
_cell.angle_beta   90.00
_cell.angle_gamma   90.00
#
_symmetry.space_group_name_H-M   'P 1'
#
loop_
_entity.id
_entity.type
_entity.pdbx_description
1 polymer ?
#
loop_
_entity_poly.entity_id
_entity_poly.type
_entity_poly.pdbx_seq_one_letter_code
_entity_poly.pdbx_strand_id
1 'polypeptide(L)' 'MTLQGFKGNKQSLPRKPCAACGRDMVWRKSWAKNWAEVKFCSDACRKGKHA' A
#
# COMPACT_ATOMS: atom_id res chain seq x y z
N MET A 1 20.61 -9.03 14.53
CA MET A 1 19.72 -9.09 13.35
C MET A 1 18.44 -8.34 13.71
N THR A 2 18.15 -7.28 12.96
CA THR A 2 17.37 -6.11 13.39
C THR A 2 15.88 -6.42 13.60
N LEU A 3 15.48 -6.76 14.84
CA LEU A 3 14.08 -6.82 15.26
C LEU A 3 13.59 -5.40 15.55
N GLN A 4 13.34 -4.65 14.48
CA GLN A 4 12.68 -3.35 14.60
C GLN A 4 11.18 -3.57 14.84
N GLY A 5 10.85 -3.79 16.12
CA GLY A 5 9.48 -3.80 16.63
C GLY A 5 8.88 -2.40 16.54
N PHE A 6 8.17 -2.12 15.45
CA PHE A 6 7.43 -0.88 15.28
C PHE A 6 6.10 -0.94 16.04
N LYS A 7 6.06 -0.17 17.13
CA LYS A 7 4.90 0.18 17.96
C LYS A 7 3.77 0.75 17.10
N GLY A 8 2.67 0.00 16.98
CA GLY A 8 1.42 0.47 16.39
C GLY A 8 0.71 -0.62 15.60
N ASN A 9 -0.35 -1.17 16.19
CA ASN A 9 -1.22 -2.19 15.60
C ASN A 9 -1.95 -1.65 14.35
N LYS A 10 -1.23 -1.55 13.23
CA LYS A 10 -1.76 -1.19 11.89
C LYS A 10 -2.14 -2.45 11.10
N GLN A 11 -2.31 -3.58 11.77
CA GLN A 11 -2.61 -4.87 11.14
C GLN A 11 -4.06 -4.97 10.66
N SER A 12 -5.00 -4.23 11.27
CA SER A 12 -6.43 -4.21 10.93
C SER A 12 -6.77 -3.33 9.72
N LEU A 13 -5.80 -2.57 9.20
CA LEU A 13 -6.04 -1.78 8.01
C LEU A 13 -6.10 -2.71 6.79
N PRO A 14 -7.08 -2.50 5.88
CA PRO A 14 -7.14 -3.25 4.63
C PRO A 14 -5.80 -3.15 3.90
N ARG A 15 -5.17 -4.30 3.65
CA ARG A 15 -3.99 -4.41 2.80
C ARG A 15 -4.39 -5.07 1.50
N LYS A 16 -3.91 -4.54 0.38
CA LYS A 16 -4.10 -5.13 -0.94
C LYS A 16 -2.74 -5.20 -1.66
N PRO A 17 -2.49 -6.21 -2.49
CA PRO A 17 -1.27 -6.23 -3.29
C PRO A 17 -1.32 -5.14 -4.36
N CYS A 18 -0.21 -4.43 -4.56
CA CYS A 18 -0.06 -3.50 -5.68
C CYS A 18 0.06 -4.26 -7.01
N ALA A 19 -0.77 -3.92 -8.00
CA ALA A 19 -0.77 -4.57 -9.31
C ALA A 19 0.52 -4.35 -10.13
N ALA A 20 1.33 -3.32 -9.79
CA ALA A 20 2.58 -3.03 -10.50
C ALA A 20 3.81 -3.65 -9.83
N CYS A 21 3.93 -3.55 -8.50
CA CYS A 21 5.15 -3.95 -7.77
C CYS A 21 4.94 -5.10 -6.78
N GLY A 22 3.72 -5.61 -6.63
CA GLY A 22 3.39 -6.72 -5.73
C GLY A 22 3.48 -6.41 -4.22
N ARG A 23 3.93 -5.20 -3.83
CA ARG A 23 4.05 -4.83 -2.41
C ARG A 23 2.70 -4.71 -1.73
N ASP A 24 2.66 -5.06 -0.44
CA ASP A 24 1.51 -4.84 0.45
C ASP A 24 1.20 -3.36 0.58
N MET A 25 0.16 -2.91 -0.13
CA MET A 25 -0.36 -1.57 -0.07
C MET A 25 -1.31 -1.45 1.13
N VAL A 26 -0.85 -0.74 2.16
CA VAL A 26 -1.65 -0.44 3.35
C VAL A 26 -2.65 0.68 3.03
N TRP A 27 -3.91 0.51 3.44
CA TRP A 27 -4.94 1.53 3.36
C TRP A 27 -4.48 2.90 3.88
N ARG A 28 -4.81 3.95 3.14
CA ARG A 28 -4.55 5.35 3.50
C ARG A 28 -5.86 6.11 3.57
N LYS A 29 -5.97 7.06 4.51
CA LYS A 29 -7.16 7.92 4.65
C LYS A 29 -7.50 8.67 3.35
N SER A 30 -6.50 9.02 2.56
CA SER A 30 -6.66 9.64 1.23
C SER A 30 -7.44 8.79 0.25
N TRP A 31 -7.51 7.46 0.47
CA TRP A 31 -8.17 6.51 -0.41
C TRP A 31 -9.56 6.10 0.06
N ALA A 32 -10.07 6.66 1.16
CA ALA A 32 -11.36 6.27 1.72
C ALA A 32 -12.52 6.30 0.69
N LYS A 33 -12.47 7.22 -0.29
CA LYS A 33 -13.52 7.40 -1.30
C LYS A 33 -13.34 6.52 -2.55
N ASN A 34 -12.11 6.12 -2.89
CA ASN A 34 -11.78 5.46 -4.15
C ASN A 34 -10.99 4.15 -3.96
N TRP A 35 -10.92 3.60 -2.75
CA TRP A 35 -10.18 2.38 -2.42
C TRP A 35 -10.56 1.14 -3.26
N ALA A 36 -11.77 1.11 -3.82
CA ALA A 36 -12.19 0.07 -4.76
C ALA A 36 -11.44 0.18 -6.11
N GLU A 37 -11.13 1.40 -6.54
CA GLU A 37 -10.44 1.69 -7.81
C GLU A 37 -8.91 1.72 -7.67
N VAL A 38 -8.38 1.96 -6.46
CA VAL A 38 -6.93 2.00 -6.23
C VAL A 38 -6.32 0.60 -6.33
N LYS A 39 -5.55 0.38 -7.41
CA LYS A 39 -4.79 -0.85 -7.68
C LYS A 39 -3.28 -0.70 -7.45
N PHE A 40 -2.81 0.51 -7.16
CA PHE A 40 -1.38 0.87 -7.19
C PHE A 40 -0.96 1.61 -5.91
N CYS A 41 0.21 1.26 -5.34
CA CYS A 41 0.66 1.83 -4.07
C CYS A 41 1.16 3.28 -4.15
N SER A 42 1.43 3.77 -5.36
CA SER A 42 1.92 5.12 -5.61
C SER A 42 1.54 5.57 -7.02
N ASP A 43 1.61 6.88 -7.25
CA ASP A 43 1.44 7.44 -8.60
C ASP A 43 2.54 6.95 -9.57
N ALA A 44 3.73 6.64 -9.06
CA ALA A 44 4.79 6.00 -9.85
C ALA A 44 4.38 4.59 -10.35
N CYS A 45 3.74 3.79 -9.49
CA CYS A 45 3.14 2.49 -9.85
C CYS A 45 2.08 2.65 -10.93
N ARG A 46 1.22 3.65 -10.77
CA ARG A 46 0.17 3.95 -11.73
C ARG A 46 0.73 4.41 -13.08
N LYS A 47 1.81 5.20 -13.08
CA LYS A 47 2.48 5.71 -14.28
C LYS A 47 3.40 4.69 -14.96
N GLY A 48 3.53 3.48 -14.41
CA GLY A 48 4.44 2.46 -14.95
C GLY A 48 5.92 2.83 -14.82
N LYS A 49 6.28 3.69 -13.87
CA LYS A 49 7.68 4.11 -13.63
C LYS A 49 8.48 3.11 -12.78
N HIS A 50 8.06 1.85 -12.75
CA HIS A 50 8.81 0.78 -12.10
C HIS A 50 9.72 0.14 -13.15
N ALA A 51 10.96 0.63 -13.20
CA ALA A 51 12.09 -0.06 -13.78
C ALA A 51 12.75 -0.93 -12.69
#